data_AF-A0A7J8M738-F1
#
_entry.id   AF-A0A7J8M738-F1
#
_cell.length_a   1.000
_cell.length_b   1.000
_cell.length_c   1.000
_cell.angle_alpha   90.00
_cell.angle_beta   90.00
_cell.angle_gamma   90.00
#
_symmetry.space_group_name_H-M   'P 1'
#
loop_
_entity.id
_entity.type
_entity.pdbx_description
1 polymer ?
#
loop_
_entity_poly.entity_id
_entity_poly.type
_entity_poly.pdbx_seq_one_letter_code
_entity_poly.pdbx_strand_id
1 'polypeptide(L)'
;MDACFAFRFVFNHEPTKKYVGPKSLAQETQRTCSLLRNLLDVVEEVQIARLEIRNMTLNSFSSPSAKQLDLQFAFIDFDSGVKVTMTLDMTCLNCGVYPSDILPYQLQTSATGTENLALSAEIKAAVGNLRSGYSRIIRICRCVSQVIQSSGR
;
A
#
# COMPACT_ATOMS: atom_id res chain seq x y z
N MET A 1 -5.86 7.34 7.84
CA MET A 1 -4.74 6.40 8.01
C MET A 1 -4.86 5.68 9.35
N ASP A 2 -5.23 4.41 9.31
CA ASP A 2 -5.40 3.54 10.48
C ASP A 2 -4.12 2.73 10.76
N ALA A 3 -2.97 3.42 10.87
CA ALA A 3 -1.65 2.77 10.96
C ALA A 3 -1.52 1.78 12.12
N CYS A 4 -2.31 1.94 13.18
CA CYS A 4 -2.40 0.98 14.29
C CYS A 4 -2.67 -0.46 13.81
N PHE A 5 -3.44 -0.66 12.72
CA PHE A 5 -3.63 -2.00 12.14
C PHE A 5 -2.33 -2.57 11.59
N ALA A 6 -1.51 -1.76 10.91
CA ALA A 6 -0.22 -2.18 10.39
C ALA A 6 0.79 -2.47 11.52
N PHE A 7 0.88 -1.60 12.54
CA PHE A 7 1.71 -1.85 13.72
C PHE A 7 1.31 -3.13 14.43
N ARG A 8 0.00 -3.32 14.67
CA ARG A 8 -0.51 -4.55 15.27
C ARG A 8 -0.21 -5.74 14.38
N PHE A 9 -0.42 -5.67 13.08
CA PHE A 9 -0.13 -6.77 12.17
C PHE A 9 1.34 -7.23 12.21
N VAL A 10 2.28 -6.27 12.23
CA VAL A 10 3.72 -6.54 12.23
C VAL A 10 4.24 -7.04 13.58
N PHE A 11 3.71 -6.53 14.69
CA PHE A 11 4.24 -6.80 16.04
C PHE A 11 3.37 -7.70 16.91
N ASN A 12 2.15 -8.05 16.51
CA ASN A 12 1.28 -8.99 17.22
C ASN A 12 1.74 -10.43 16.98
N HIS A 13 2.95 -10.74 17.43
CA HIS A 13 3.45 -12.10 17.54
C HIS A 13 2.67 -12.80 18.67
N GLU A 14 2.10 -13.98 18.41
CA GLU A 14 1.57 -14.79 19.49
C GLU A 14 2.66 -15.00 20.57
N PRO A 15 2.35 -14.81 21.85
CA PRO A 15 3.32 -14.96 22.95
C PRO A 15 3.83 -16.40 23.14
N THR A 16 3.43 -17.34 22.28
CA THR A 16 3.55 -18.79 22.46
C THR A 16 4.66 -19.45 21.65
N LYS A 17 5.47 -18.71 20.88
CA LYS A 17 6.73 -19.29 20.37
C LYS A 17 7.72 -19.42 21.53
N LYS A 18 7.61 -20.52 22.27
CA LYS A 18 8.70 -21.08 23.08
C LYS A 18 9.97 -20.91 22.24
N TYR A 19 10.96 -20.20 22.76
CA TYR A 19 12.23 -19.98 22.09
C TYR A 19 12.90 -21.35 21.88
N VAL A 20 12.58 -22.02 20.78
CA VAL A 20 13.22 -23.27 20.37
C VAL A 20 14.49 -22.86 19.61
N GLY A 21 15.57 -22.68 20.37
CA GLY A 21 16.92 -22.37 19.87
C GLY A 21 17.50 -21.08 20.44
N PRO A 22 18.85 -20.94 20.48
CA PRO A 22 19.52 -19.77 21.03
C PRO A 22 19.50 -18.65 19.99
N LYS A 23 18.33 -18.05 19.75
CA LYS A 23 18.31 -16.77 19.06
C LYS A 23 18.94 -15.73 19.96
N SER A 24 19.99 -15.08 19.51
CA SER A 24 20.64 -14.04 20.31
C SER A 24 19.74 -12.81 20.39
N LEU A 25 19.85 -12.07 21.50
CA LEU A 25 19.20 -10.77 21.64
C LEU A 25 19.51 -9.84 20.46
N ALA A 26 20.73 -9.92 19.92
CA ALA A 26 21.16 -9.15 18.75
C ALA A 26 20.33 -9.49 17.49
N GLN A 27 20.04 -10.77 17.24
CA GLN A 27 19.23 -11.18 16.09
C GLN A 27 17.78 -10.69 16.19
N GLU A 28 17.15 -10.83 17.36
CA GLU A 28 15.78 -10.34 17.55
C GLU A 28 15.73 -8.80 17.52
N THR A 29 16.75 -8.12 18.05
CA THR A 29 16.87 -6.65 17.93
C THR A 29 16.97 -6.23 16.48
N GLN A 30 17.88 -6.83 15.69
CA GLN A 30 18.04 -6.52 14.27
C GLN A 30 16.74 -6.78 13.49
N ARG A 31 16.06 -7.88 13.78
CA ARG A 31 14.76 -8.21 13.16
C ARG A 31 13.72 -7.13 13.48
N THR A 32 13.53 -6.79 14.75
CA THR A 32 12.59 -5.75 15.17
C THR A 32 12.93 -4.39 14.54
N CYS A 33 14.21 -4.02 14.49
CA CYS A 33 14.65 -2.78 13.84
C CYS A 33 14.30 -2.75 12.35
N SER A 34 14.51 -3.86 11.62
CA SER A 34 14.15 -3.96 10.20
C SER A 34 12.64 -3.84 9.99
N LEU A 35 11.84 -4.55 10.79
CA LEU A 35 10.38 -4.47 10.74
C LEU A 35 9.87 -3.05 11.01
N LEU A 36 10.39 -2.41 12.06
CA LEU A 36 10.02 -1.04 12.42
C LEU A 36 10.41 -0.05 11.34
N ARG A 37 11.63 -0.17 10.77
CA ARG A 37 12.10 0.75 9.73
C ARG A 37 11.20 0.69 8.50
N ASN A 38 10.90 -0.50 8.01
CA ASN A 38 10.02 -0.69 6.86
C ASN A 38 8.62 -0.12 7.09
N LEU A 39 8.08 -0.31 8.30
CA LEU A 39 6.78 0.24 8.65
C LEU A 39 6.80 1.77 8.69
N LEU A 40 7.85 2.38 9.24
CA LEU A 40 8.03 3.83 9.26
C LEU A 40 8.18 4.40 7.85
N ASP A 41 8.99 3.76 7.00
CA ASP A 41 9.17 4.17 5.60
C ASP A 41 7.83 4.16 4.85
N VAL A 42 7.00 3.12 5.01
CA VAL A 42 5.65 3.08 4.40
C VAL A 42 4.73 4.16 4.95
N VAL A 43 4.71 4.36 6.28
CA VAL A 43 3.85 5.37 6.91
C VAL A 43 4.24 6.77 6.43
N GLU A 44 5.54 7.05 6.34
CA GLU A 44 6.05 8.30 5.78
C GLU A 44 5.59 8.49 4.33
N GLU A 45 5.78 7.48 3.47
CA GLU A 45 5.34 7.55 2.07
C GLU A 45 3.83 7.80 1.93
N VAL A 46 2.99 7.18 2.77
CA VAL A 46 1.54 7.41 2.78
C VAL A 46 1.20 8.84 3.18
N GLN A 47 1.90 9.40 4.18
CA GLN A 47 1.70 10.78 4.60
C GLN A 47 2.11 11.77 3.52
N ILE A 48 3.27 11.56 2.88
CA ILE A 48 3.71 12.41 1.77
C ILE A 48 2.72 12.31 0.61
N ALA A 49 2.28 11.11 0.24
CA ALA A 49 1.29 10.91 -0.81
C ALA A 49 -0.02 11.66 -0.52
N ARG A 50 -0.51 11.63 0.73
CA ARG A 50 -1.70 12.37 1.16
C ARG A 50 -1.52 13.89 1.04
N LEU A 51 -0.34 14.42 1.35
CA LEU A 51 -0.05 15.85 1.28
C LEU A 51 0.12 16.34 -0.16
N GLU A 52 0.74 15.54 -1.01
CA GLU A 52 1.08 15.91 -2.38
C GLU A 52 -0.07 15.68 -3.37
N ILE A 53 -0.80 14.58 -3.22
CA ILE A 53 -1.77 14.12 -4.22
C ILE A 53 -3.15 14.64 -3.87
N ARG A 54 -3.47 15.81 -4.43
CA ARG A 54 -4.69 16.58 -4.12
C ARG A 54 -5.99 15.83 -4.37
N ASN A 55 -6.00 14.88 -5.30
CA ASN A 55 -7.19 14.12 -5.65
C ASN A 55 -7.34 12.82 -4.86
N MET A 56 -6.44 12.54 -3.89
CA MET A 56 -6.57 11.42 -2.96
C MET A 56 -7.63 11.74 -1.89
N THR A 57 -8.68 10.92 -1.83
CA THR A 57 -9.81 11.08 -0.89
C THR A 57 -9.75 10.10 0.28
N LEU A 58 -9.00 9.00 0.16
CA LEU A 58 -8.84 7.99 1.21
C LEU A 58 -7.42 7.44 1.25
N ASN A 59 -6.94 7.19 2.47
CA ASN A 59 -5.80 6.32 2.78
C ASN A 59 -6.11 5.58 4.09
N SER A 60 -6.10 4.27 4.07
CA SER A 60 -6.43 3.46 5.25
C SER A 60 -5.73 2.11 5.20
N PHE A 61 -5.25 1.67 6.36
CA PHE A 61 -4.82 0.29 6.54
C PHE A 61 -6.00 -0.52 7.04
N SER A 62 -6.16 -1.73 6.53
CA SER A 62 -7.09 -2.71 7.06
C SER A 62 -6.43 -4.07 7.12
N SER A 63 -6.92 -4.94 8.00
CA SER A 63 -6.44 -6.30 8.11
C SER A 63 -7.65 -7.23 8.03
N PRO A 64 -8.04 -7.66 6.81
CA PRO A 64 -9.24 -8.49 6.62
C PRO A 64 -9.09 -9.87 7.26
N SER A 65 -7.86 -10.33 7.48
CA SER A 65 -7.54 -11.54 8.23
C SER A 65 -6.23 -11.40 8.98
N ALA A 66 -5.96 -12.30 9.94
CA ALA A 66 -4.69 -12.31 10.69
C ALA A 66 -3.43 -12.50 9.82
N LYS A 67 -3.58 -12.88 8.55
CA LYS A 67 -2.46 -13.14 7.62
C LYS A 67 -2.35 -12.13 6.49
N GLN A 68 -3.25 -11.15 6.44
CA GLN A 68 -3.30 -10.17 5.37
C GLN A 68 -3.35 -8.75 5.94
N LEU A 69 -2.50 -7.89 5.40
CA LEU A 69 -2.51 -6.46 5.65
C LEU A 69 -2.72 -5.74 4.33
N ASP A 70 -3.79 -4.95 4.28
CA ASP A 70 -4.15 -4.17 3.11
C ASP A 70 -3.88 -2.69 3.37
N LEU A 71 -3.45 -2.00 2.33
CA LEU A 71 -3.38 -0.55 2.29
C LEU A 71 -4.25 -0.05 1.13
N GLN A 72 -5.34 0.61 1.47
CA GLN A 72 -6.31 1.11 0.52
C GLN A 72 -6.13 2.60 0.28
N PHE A 73 -6.29 3.00 -0.97
CA PHE A 73 -6.37 4.39 -1.39
C PHE A 73 -7.62 4.62 -2.22
N ALA A 74 -8.17 5.83 -2.16
CA ALA A 74 -9.17 6.27 -3.12
C ALA A 74 -8.78 7.61 -3.72
N PHE A 75 -9.06 7.77 -5.00
CA PHE A 75 -8.81 8.95 -5.81
C PHE A 75 -10.12 9.35 -6.48
N ILE A 76 -10.27 10.64 -6.78
CA ILE A 76 -11.39 11.15 -7.55
C ILE A 76 -10.86 11.95 -8.74
N ASP A 77 -11.45 11.78 -9.91
CA ASP A 77 -11.32 12.78 -10.96
C ASP A 77 -12.34 13.89 -10.68
N PHE A 78 -11.87 15.11 -10.49
CA PHE A 78 -12.76 16.24 -10.21
C PHE A 78 -13.55 16.70 -11.45
N ASP A 79 -13.08 16.37 -12.66
CA ASP A 79 -13.75 16.76 -13.90
C ASP A 79 -14.90 15.79 -14.21
N SER A 80 -14.63 14.48 -14.20
CA SER A 80 -15.66 13.45 -14.47
C SER A 80 -16.44 12.97 -13.23
N GLY A 81 -15.96 13.26 -12.02
CA GLY A 81 -16.51 12.72 -10.77
C GLY A 81 -16.21 11.22 -10.54
N VAL A 82 -15.46 10.57 -11.43
CA VAL A 82 -15.12 9.15 -11.32
C VAL A 82 -14.22 8.93 -10.11
N LYS A 83 -14.64 8.04 -9.22
CA LYS A 83 -13.85 7.59 -8.06
C LYS A 83 -13.16 6.29 -8.38
N VAL A 84 -11.86 6.21 -8.10
CA VAL A 84 -11.04 5.00 -8.22
C VAL A 84 -10.55 4.60 -6.83
N THR A 85 -10.82 3.37 -6.42
CA THR A 85 -10.31 2.77 -5.19
C THR A 85 -9.32 1.68 -5.55
N MET A 86 -8.10 1.75 -5.00
CA MET A 86 -7.08 0.70 -5.15
C MET A 86 -6.70 0.11 -3.80
N THR A 87 -6.37 -1.19 -3.78
CA THR A 87 -5.86 -1.87 -2.60
C THR A 87 -4.51 -2.53 -2.92
N LEU A 88 -3.53 -2.31 -2.04
CA LEU A 88 -2.21 -2.90 -2.08
C LEU A 88 -2.07 -3.94 -0.96
N ASP A 89 -1.44 -5.07 -1.26
CA ASP A 89 -1.06 -6.07 -0.26
C ASP A 89 0.26 -5.64 0.41
N MET A 90 0.18 -5.34 1.71
CA MET A 90 1.27 -4.90 2.56
C MET A 90 1.75 -6.00 3.52
N THR A 91 1.35 -7.26 3.30
CA THR A 91 1.73 -8.41 4.13
C THR A 91 3.25 -8.61 4.18
N CYS A 92 3.98 -8.16 3.16
CA CYS A 92 5.44 -8.14 3.12
C CYS A 92 6.10 -7.44 4.32
N LEU A 93 5.40 -6.50 4.97
CA LEU A 93 5.88 -5.80 6.16
C LEU A 93 6.13 -6.75 7.34
N ASN A 94 5.40 -7.86 7.44
CA ASN A 94 5.60 -8.86 8.49
C ASN A 94 6.94 -9.62 8.35
N CYS A 95 7.50 -9.61 7.13
CA CYS A 95 8.79 -10.24 6.84
C CYS A 95 9.94 -9.23 6.80
N GLY A 96 9.65 -7.92 6.88
CA GLY A 96 10.66 -6.88 6.79
C GLY A 96 11.36 -6.80 5.43
N VAL A 97 10.64 -7.13 4.34
CA VAL A 97 11.19 -7.17 2.97
C VAL A 97 10.69 -6.02 2.09
N TYR A 98 10.09 -4.99 2.70
CA TYR A 98 9.72 -3.79 1.98
C TYR A 98 10.98 -2.99 1.57
N PRO A 99 11.01 -2.33 0.40
CA PRO A 99 10.00 -2.35 -0.66
C PRO A 99 10.10 -3.63 -1.52
N SER A 100 9.05 -4.44 -1.51
CA SER A 100 8.85 -5.54 -2.46
C SER A 100 8.21 -5.03 -3.75
N ASP A 101 8.04 -5.90 -4.75
CA ASP A 101 7.38 -5.55 -6.01
C ASP A 101 5.84 -5.51 -5.84
N ILE A 102 5.37 -4.53 -5.06
CA ILE A 102 3.96 -4.36 -4.71
C ILE A 102 3.19 -3.85 -5.94
N LEU A 103 2.08 -4.51 -6.24
CA LEU A 103 1.12 -4.14 -7.28
C LEU A 103 -0.30 -4.10 -6.70
N PRO A 104 -1.20 -3.26 -7.24
CA PRO A 104 -2.61 -3.29 -6.88
C PRO A 104 -3.26 -4.61 -7.30
N TYR A 105 -3.80 -5.36 -6.33
CA TYR A 105 -4.53 -6.60 -6.61
C TYR A 105 -6.05 -6.38 -6.71
N GLN A 106 -6.55 -5.29 -6.12
CA GLN A 106 -7.92 -4.83 -6.29
C GLN A 106 -7.94 -3.39 -6.80
N LEU A 107 -8.75 -3.16 -7.82
CA LEU A 107 -9.00 -1.85 -8.40
C LEU A 107 -10.49 -1.75 -8.74
N GLN A 108 -11.17 -0.79 -8.13
CA GLN A 108 -12.60 -0.53 -8.31
C GLN A 108 -12.77 0.89 -8.82
N THR A 109 -13.66 1.09 -9.78
CA THR A 109 -14.01 2.45 -10.24
C THR A 109 -15.52 2.65 -10.19
N SER A 110 -15.98 3.87 -9.95
CA SER A 110 -17.40 4.22 -9.98
C SER A 110 -17.95 4.46 -11.39
N ALA A 111 -17.10 4.36 -12.42
CA ALA A 111 -17.50 4.53 -13.82
C ALA A 111 -18.41 3.37 -14.28
N THR A 112 -19.27 3.64 -15.26
CA THR A 112 -20.23 2.66 -15.78
C THR A 112 -19.67 1.88 -16.98
N GLY A 113 -19.86 0.56 -16.99
CA GLY A 113 -19.62 -0.27 -18.19
C GLY A 113 -18.17 -0.32 -18.67
N THR A 114 -17.95 -0.06 -19.97
CA THR A 114 -16.66 -0.22 -20.67
C THR A 114 -15.57 0.75 -20.21
N GLU A 115 -15.94 1.97 -19.82
CA GLU A 115 -15.01 3.01 -19.33
C GLU A 115 -14.29 2.56 -18.05
N ASN A 116 -15.01 1.83 -17.18
CA ASN A 116 -14.46 1.23 -15.97
C ASN A 116 -13.30 0.26 -16.27
N LEU A 117 -13.52 -0.62 -17.25
CA LEU A 117 -12.53 -1.63 -17.65
C LEU A 117 -11.31 -1.00 -18.33
N ALA A 118 -11.52 0.02 -19.16
CA ALA A 118 -10.44 0.74 -19.84
C ALA A 118 -9.53 1.45 -18.84
N LEU A 119 -10.09 2.28 -17.95
CA LEU A 119 -9.32 3.00 -16.93
C LEU A 119 -8.60 2.04 -15.97
N SER A 120 -9.26 0.95 -15.56
CA SER A 120 -8.65 -0.08 -14.72
C SER A 120 -7.45 -0.76 -15.40
N ALA A 121 -7.56 -1.06 -16.70
CA ALA A 121 -6.48 -1.64 -17.49
C ALA A 121 -5.31 -0.66 -17.67
N GLU A 122 -5.60 0.61 -17.94
CA GLU A 122 -4.59 1.66 -18.09
C GLU A 122 -3.80 1.86 -16.80
N ILE A 123 -4.49 1.93 -15.65
CA ILE A 123 -3.85 2.03 -14.34
C ILE A 123 -2.95 0.81 -14.07
N LYS A 124 -3.45 -0.40 -14.33
CA LYS A 124 -2.65 -1.63 -14.13
C LYS A 124 -1.40 -1.64 -15.02
N ALA A 125 -1.53 -1.24 -16.28
CA ALA A 125 -0.40 -1.16 -17.20
C ALA A 125 0.62 -0.11 -16.74
N ALA A 126 0.16 1.09 -16.38
CA ALA A 126 1.02 2.18 -15.93
C ALA A 126 1.78 1.82 -14.64
N VAL A 127 1.09 1.23 -13.66
CA VAL A 127 1.71 0.78 -12.41
C VAL A 127 2.67 -0.40 -12.65
N GLY A 128 2.33 -1.32 -13.56
CA GLY A 128 3.20 -2.44 -13.94
C GLY A 128 4.52 -2.00 -14.57
N ASN A 129 4.58 -0.82 -15.18
CA ASN A 129 5.80 -0.24 -15.76
C ASN A 129 6.70 0.46 -14.73
N LEU A 130 6.25 0.63 -13.48
CA LEU A 130 7.07 1.24 -12.43
C LEU A 130 8.14 0.27 -11.93
N ARG A 131 9.40 0.70 -11.95
CA ARG A 131 10.51 -0.05 -11.35
C ARG A 131 10.27 -0.28 -9.85
N SER A 132 10.55 -1.49 -9.38
CA SER A 132 10.59 -1.80 -7.93
C SER A 132 11.67 -0.97 -7.21
N GLY A 133 11.55 -0.80 -5.89
CA GLY A 133 12.51 -0.04 -5.07
C GLY A 133 11.88 0.96 -4.10
N TYR A 134 12.71 1.80 -3.47
CA TYR A 134 12.29 2.80 -2.47
C TYR A 134 11.20 3.75 -2.96
N SER A 135 10.44 4.35 -2.05
CA SER A 135 9.35 5.26 -2.41
C SER A 135 8.28 4.55 -3.24
N ARG A 136 8.02 3.26 -2.99
CA ARG A 136 7.15 2.44 -3.84
C ARG A 136 5.71 2.93 -3.79
N ILE A 137 5.19 3.22 -2.60
CA ILE A 137 3.79 3.59 -2.39
C ILE A 137 3.51 4.94 -3.02
N ILE A 138 4.34 5.94 -2.75
CA ILE A 138 4.14 7.28 -3.32
C ILE A 138 4.28 7.28 -4.84
N ARG A 139 5.20 6.49 -5.41
CA ARG A 139 5.34 6.36 -6.88
C ARG A 139 4.10 5.73 -7.51
N ILE A 140 3.53 4.69 -6.90
CA ILE A 140 2.25 4.11 -7.33
C ILE A 140 1.15 5.18 -7.26
N CYS A 141 1.01 5.87 -6.13
CA CYS A 141 -0.05 6.86 -5.95
C CYS A 141 0.05 8.02 -6.97
N ARG A 142 1.26 8.52 -7.24
CA ARG A 142 1.50 9.55 -8.28
C ARG A 142 1.11 9.04 -9.66
N CYS A 143 1.52 7.83 -10.00
CA CYS A 143 1.19 7.20 -11.28
C CYS A 143 -0.33 7.06 -11.47
N VAL A 144 -1.04 6.55 -10.46
CA VAL A 144 -2.51 6.43 -10.50
C VAL A 144 -3.17 7.80 -10.63
N SER A 145 -2.73 8.80 -9.85
CA SER A 145 -3.25 10.16 -9.95
C SER A 145 -3.07 10.76 -11.34
N GLN A 146 -1.93 10.52 -11.99
CA GLN A 146 -1.64 11.01 -13.34
C GLN A 146 -2.56 10.36 -14.37
N VAL A 147 -2.71 9.03 -14.33
CA VAL A 147 -3.60 8.29 -15.24
C VAL A 147 -5.04 8.78 -15.14
N ILE A 148 -5.54 8.97 -13.91
CA ILE A 148 -6.90 9.47 -13.68
C ILE A 148 -7.10 10.86 -14.30
N GLN A 149 -6.10 11.74 -14.18
CA GLN A 149 -6.16 13.10 -14.73
C GLN A 149 -5.97 13.16 -16.25
N SER A 150 -5.31 12.17 -16.86
CA SER A 150 -5.13 12.10 -18.32
C SER A 150 -6.29 11.41 -19.03
N SER A 151 -6.99 10.49 -18.38
CA SER A 151 -8.08 9.71 -18.99
C SER A 151 -9.35 10.54 -19.25
N GLY A 152 -9.55 11.66 -18.56
CA GLY A 152 -10.67 12.59 -18.76
C GLY A 152 -10.49 13.63 -19.87
N ARG A 153 -9.38 13.58 -20.62
CA ARG A 153 -9.05 14.50 -21.73
C ARG A 153 -9.04 13.78 -23.07
#